data_AF-A0A4Z2IQ14-F1
#
_entry.id   AF-A0A4Z2IQ14-F1
#
_cell.length_a   1.000
_cell.length_b   1.000
_cell.length_c   1.000
_cell.angle_alpha   90.00
_cell.angle_beta   90.00
_cell.angle_gamma   90.00
#
_symmetry.space_group_name_H-M   'P 1'
#
loop_
_entity.id
_entity.type
_entity.pdbx_description
1 polymer ?
#
loop_
_entity_poly.entity_id
_entity_poly.type
_entity_poly.pdbx_seq_one_letter_code
_entity_poly.pdbx_strand_id
1 'polypeptide(L)'
;MALLVGERQHVLVTEESFDAQYFVSHNKFYEQVLVPKRAEFKGKMIEVDIYEAGKHFLKGRPVEESTPFTPSIAKPLQKGEVSGLIKEPIAHGIHGPASSTPPSSALWIGSYRLDRELLKTLGVGLTVAAAILAFIIEKLY
;
A
#
# COMPACT_ATOMS: atom_id res chain seq x y z
N MET A 1 13.38 5.58 -33.35
CA MET A 1 13.28 4.55 -32.28
C MET A 1 14.63 3.87 -32.00
N ALA A 2 15.52 3.67 -32.99
CA ALA A 2 16.84 3.05 -32.74
C ALA A 2 17.76 3.79 -31.74
N LEU A 3 17.55 5.09 -31.54
CA LEU A 3 18.36 5.90 -30.60
C LEU A 3 18.17 5.54 -29.12
N LEU A 4 17.09 4.83 -28.78
CA LEU A 4 16.78 4.45 -27.40
C LEU A 4 17.45 3.13 -27.00
N VAL A 5 17.96 2.36 -27.96
CA VAL A 5 18.66 1.09 -27.69
C VAL A 5 19.98 1.40 -26.98
N GLY A 6 20.24 0.71 -25.88
CA GLY A 6 21.37 0.94 -24.98
C GLY A 6 21.07 1.91 -23.85
N GLU A 7 19.92 2.56 -23.84
CA GLU A 7 19.54 3.43 -22.72
C GLU A 7 19.01 2.62 -21.53
N ARG A 8 19.39 3.08 -20.34
CA ARG A 8 18.80 2.63 -19.07
C ARG A 8 17.65 3.55 -18.69
N GLN A 9 16.47 2.96 -18.51
CA GLN A 9 15.24 3.71 -18.27
C GLN A 9 14.43 3.11 -17.12
N HIS A 10 13.63 3.97 -16.50
CA HIS A 10 12.61 3.55 -15.55
C HIS A 10 11.28 3.36 -16.29
N VAL A 11 10.63 2.22 -16.07
CA VAL A 11 9.35 1.89 -16.71
C VAL A 11 8.31 1.41 -15.68
N LEU A 12 7.06 1.85 -15.84
CA LEU A 12 5.93 1.41 -15.02
C LEU A 12 5.26 0.21 -15.67
N VAL A 13 5.20 -0.93 -15.00
CA VAL A 13 4.57 -2.15 -15.52
C VAL A 13 3.08 -2.15 -15.21
N THR A 14 2.23 -2.16 -16.24
CA THR A 14 0.78 -1.91 -16.09
C THR A 14 -0.06 -3.12 -16.47
N GLU A 15 0.17 -3.70 -17.65
CA GLU A 15 -0.74 -4.67 -18.28
C GLU A 15 0.01 -5.90 -18.83
N GLU A 16 -0.75 -6.94 -19.17
CA GLU A 16 -0.22 -8.13 -19.83
C GLU A 16 -0.29 -7.95 -21.35
N SER A 17 0.73 -8.41 -22.07
CA SER A 17 0.72 -8.36 -23.52
C SER A 17 -0.35 -9.28 -24.11
N PHE A 18 -0.76 -9.00 -25.35
CA PHE A 18 -1.77 -9.78 -26.05
C PHE A 18 -1.41 -11.28 -26.20
N ASP A 19 -0.13 -11.58 -26.41
CA ASP A 19 0.40 -12.95 -26.52
C ASP A 19 0.70 -13.61 -25.15
N ALA A 20 0.41 -12.90 -24.05
CA ALA A 20 0.66 -13.33 -22.68
C ALA A 20 2.13 -13.69 -22.37
N GLN A 21 3.09 -13.33 -23.22
CA GLN A 21 4.52 -13.64 -23.02
C GLN A 21 5.26 -12.55 -22.24
N TYR A 22 4.76 -11.31 -22.28
CA TYR A 22 5.41 -10.14 -21.71
C TYR A 22 4.44 -9.36 -20.82
N PHE A 23 4.98 -8.48 -19.99
CA PHE A 23 4.22 -7.34 -19.49
C PHE A 23 4.50 -6.11 -20.36
N VAL A 24 3.45 -5.33 -20.55
CA VAL A 24 3.53 -4.01 -21.14
C VAL A 24 3.84 -3.02 -20.03
N SER A 25 4.83 -2.18 -20.28
CA SER A 25 5.24 -1.11 -19.40
C SER A 25 5.41 0.19 -20.17
N HIS A 26 5.42 1.32 -19.46
CA HIS A 26 5.57 2.64 -20.06
C HIS A 26 6.72 3.40 -19.43
N ASN A 27 7.57 4.00 -20.27
CA ASN A 27 8.56 4.97 -19.80
C ASN A 27 7.91 6.36 -19.57
N LYS A 28 8.72 7.35 -19.20
CA LYS A 28 8.25 8.74 -18.97
C LYS A 28 7.62 9.41 -20.20
N PHE A 29 7.87 8.90 -21.39
CA PHE A 29 7.31 9.38 -22.66
C PHE A 29 6.11 8.55 -23.13
N TYR A 30 5.61 7.65 -22.27
CA TYR A 30 4.51 6.73 -22.56
C TYR A 30 4.77 5.74 -23.69
N GLU A 31 6.03 5.55 -24.10
CA GLU A 31 6.39 4.53 -25.07
C GLU A 31 6.18 3.13 -24.48
N GLN A 32 5.69 2.22 -25.31
CA GLN A 32 5.46 0.84 -24.90
C GLN A 32 6.78 0.08 -24.80
N VAL A 33 7.11 -0.42 -23.62
CA VAL A 33 8.29 -1.25 -23.34
C VAL A 33 7.82 -2.63 -22.88
N LEU A 34 8.20 -3.66 -23.63
CA LEU A 34 7.93 -5.06 -23.29
C LEU A 34 9.01 -5.56 -22.34
N VAL A 35 8.58 -6.12 -21.20
CA VAL A 35 9.45 -6.68 -20.17
C VAL A 35 9.04 -8.13 -19.85
N PRO A 36 9.97 -9.00 -19.41
CA PRO A 36 9.65 -10.37 -19.06
C PRO A 36 8.57 -10.45 -17.96
N LYS A 37 7.70 -11.46 -18.04
CA LYS A 37 6.68 -11.68 -16.99
C LYS A 37 7.31 -12.20 -15.71
N ARG A 38 7.43 -11.33 -14.72
CA ARG A 38 7.72 -11.69 -13.31
C ARG A 38 6.64 -11.10 -12.43
N ALA A 39 5.99 -11.92 -11.60
CA ALA A 39 4.82 -11.51 -10.82
C ALA A 39 5.09 -10.27 -9.93
N GLU A 40 6.32 -10.16 -9.42
CA GLU A 40 6.81 -9.03 -8.62
C GLU A 40 6.84 -7.68 -9.35
N PHE A 41 6.81 -7.66 -10.69
CA PHE A 41 6.90 -6.42 -11.47
C PHE A 41 5.57 -5.71 -11.65
N LYS A 42 4.44 -6.42 -11.61
CA LYS A 42 3.14 -5.85 -11.94
C LYS A 42 2.78 -4.68 -11.02
N GLY A 43 2.47 -3.52 -11.60
CA GLY A 43 2.16 -2.29 -10.88
C GLY A 43 3.37 -1.60 -10.23
N LYS A 44 4.60 -2.01 -10.59
CA LYS A 44 5.85 -1.44 -10.05
C LYS A 44 6.59 -0.65 -11.12
N MET A 45 7.37 0.31 -10.64
CA MET A 45 8.48 0.89 -11.38
C MET A 45 9.66 -0.06 -11.30
N ILE A 46 10.26 -0.33 -12.46
CA ILE A 46 11.48 -1.12 -12.58
C ILE A 46 12.48 -0.38 -13.48
N GLU A 47 13.76 -0.68 -13.28
CA GLU A 47 14.83 -0.21 -14.15
C GLU A 47 15.12 -1.27 -15.23
N VAL A 48 15.24 -0.82 -16.48
CA VAL A 48 15.48 -1.68 -17.63
C VAL A 48 16.55 -1.10 -18.55
N ASP A 49 17.35 -1.98 -19.14
CA ASP A 49 18.19 -1.65 -20.29
C ASP A 49 17.43 -1.97 -21.58
N ILE A 50 17.22 -0.95 -22.42
CA ILE A 50 16.54 -1.13 -23.70
C ILE A 50 17.49 -1.83 -24.67
N TYR A 51 17.10 -2.98 -25.22
CA TYR A 51 17.97 -3.77 -26.12
C TYR A 51 17.40 -3.96 -27.53
N GLU A 52 16.12 -3.65 -27.74
CA GLU A 52 15.48 -3.77 -29.06
C GLU A 52 14.43 -2.66 -29.20
N ALA A 53 14.30 -2.13 -30.42
CA ALA A 53 13.26 -1.18 -30.78
C ALA A 53 12.54 -1.66 -32.05
N GLY A 54 11.22 -1.88 -31.94
CA GLY A 54 10.32 -2.12 -33.05
C GLY A 54 9.60 -0.84 -33.49
N LYS A 55 8.64 -0.97 -34.42
CA LYS A 55 7.87 0.18 -34.94
C LYS A 55 7.00 0.88 -33.88
N HIS A 56 6.52 0.12 -32.90
CA HIS A 56 5.56 0.58 -31.89
C HIS A 56 5.90 0.11 -30.47
N PHE A 57 7.07 -0.50 -30.27
CA PHE A 57 7.47 -1.03 -28.98
C PHE A 57 8.99 -0.96 -28.81
N LEU A 58 9.43 -1.03 -27.57
CA LEU A 58 10.80 -1.30 -27.14
C LEU A 58 10.80 -2.63 -26.36
N LYS A 59 11.93 -3.30 -26.27
CA LYS A 59 12.13 -4.39 -25.30
C LYS A 59 13.17 -3.99 -24.27
N GLY A 60 12.81 -4.15 -23.00
CA GLY A 60 13.65 -3.85 -21.86
C GLY A 60 14.10 -5.13 -21.16
N ARG A 61 15.40 -5.23 -20.84
CA ARG A 61 15.94 -6.24 -19.94
C ARG A 61 15.97 -5.65 -18.53
N PRO A 62 15.30 -6.27 -17.53
CA PRO A 62 15.38 -5.80 -16.15
C PRO A 62 16.81 -5.81 -15.64
N VAL A 63 17.20 -4.75 -14.94
CA VAL A 63 18.49 -4.65 -14.25
C VAL A 63 18.42 -5.46 -12.95
N GLU A 64 19.29 -6.46 -12.79
CA GLU A 64 19.20 -7.44 -11.69
C GLU A 64 19.41 -6.83 -10.30
N GLU A 65 20.24 -5.79 -10.20
CA GLU A 65 20.53 -5.09 -8.96
C GLU A 65 19.43 -4.09 -8.57
N SER A 66 18.47 -3.82 -9.47
CA SER A 66 17.41 -2.85 -9.22
C SER A 66 16.23 -3.50 -8.49
N THR A 67 15.77 -2.88 -7.40
CA THR A 67 14.60 -3.34 -6.66
C THR A 67 13.33 -2.71 -7.22
N PRO A 68 12.32 -3.50 -7.65
CA PRO A 68 11.02 -2.95 -8.05
C PRO A 68 10.39 -2.14 -6.92
N PHE A 69 9.87 -0.95 -7.23
CA PHE A 69 9.24 -0.08 -6.23
C PHE A 69 7.85 0.37 -6.66
N THR A 70 6.97 0.65 -5.69
CA THR A 70 5.67 1.24 -5.99
C THR A 70 5.85 2.73 -6.23
N PRO A 71 5.51 3.29 -7.41
CA PRO A 71 5.48 4.73 -7.59
C PRO A 71 4.32 5.31 -6.77
N SER A 72 4.62 5.87 -5.60
CA SER A 72 3.65 6.60 -4.80
C SER A 72 4.24 7.91 -4.33
N ILE A 73 3.46 8.98 -4.44
CA ILE A 73 3.87 10.32 -3.98
C ILE A 73 3.90 10.38 -2.45
N ALA A 74 3.04 9.59 -1.78
CA ALA A 74 2.96 9.50 -0.32
C ALA A 74 2.65 8.07 0.14
N LYS A 75 2.84 7.79 1.42
CA LYS A 75 2.32 6.55 2.02
C LYS A 75 0.79 6.56 1.91
N PRO A 76 0.14 5.44 1.56
CA PRO A 76 -1.31 5.36 1.57
C PRO A 76 -1.88 5.77 2.94
N LEU A 77 -3.03 6.45 2.93
CA LEU A 77 -3.76 6.80 4.15
C LEU A 77 -4.12 5.55 4.94
N GLN A 78 -4.21 5.69 6.26
CA GLN A 78 -4.70 4.58 7.07
C GLN A 78 -6.16 4.27 6.72
N LYS A 79 -6.57 3.01 6.89
CA LYS A 79 -7.95 2.62 6.61
C LYS A 79 -8.91 3.43 7.48
N GLY A 80 -9.77 4.23 6.84
CA GLY A 80 -10.74 5.11 7.51
C GLY A 80 -10.29 6.57 7.64
N GLU A 81 -9.05 6.88 7.30
CA GLU A 81 -8.55 8.25 7.19
C GLU A 81 -8.93 8.85 5.83
N VAL A 82 -9.29 10.14 5.82
CA VAL A 82 -9.67 10.89 4.60
C VAL A 82 -8.75 12.09 4.43
N SER A 83 -8.30 12.38 3.20
CA SER A 83 -7.33 13.44 2.87
C SER A 83 -7.86 14.88 3.01
N GLY A 84 -9.03 15.08 3.59
CA GLY A 84 -9.70 16.38 3.62
C GLY A 84 -8.94 17.42 4.45
N LEU A 85 -8.89 18.67 3.95
CA LEU A 85 -8.45 19.81 4.75
C LEU A 85 -9.51 20.09 5.81
N ILE A 86 -9.12 20.03 7.08
CA ILE A 86 -9.95 20.51 8.18
C ILE A 86 -10.01 22.04 8.03
N LYS A 87 -11.17 22.59 7.68
CA LYS A 87 -11.32 24.04 7.60
C LYS A 87 -11.15 24.59 9.01
N GLU A 88 -10.08 25.34 9.26
CA GLU A 88 -9.96 26.11 10.49
C GLU A 88 -11.24 26.96 10.63
N PRO A 89 -11.95 26.90 11.76
CA PRO A 89 -13.08 27.78 11.96
C PRO A 89 -12.52 29.21 11.92
N ILE A 90 -12.90 29.96 10.89
CA ILE A 90 -12.62 31.39 10.78
C ILE A 90 -13.28 32.02 12.00
N ALA A 91 -12.49 32.26 13.04
CA ALA A 91 -12.88 33.11 14.13
C ALA A 91 -12.97 34.53 13.56
N HIS A 92 -14.17 34.91 13.10
CA HIS A 92 -14.50 36.32 12.88
C HIS A 92 -14.49 37.02 14.23
N GLY A 93 -13.29 37.43 14.66
CA GLY A 93 -13.07 38.24 15.84
C GLY A 93 -12.84 39.68 15.46
N ILE A 94 -13.87 40.52 15.63
CA ILE A 94 -13.65 41.90 16.08
C ILE A 94 -14.72 42.22 17.15
N HIS A 95 -14.25 42.34 18.40
CA HIS A 95 -14.59 43.35 19.42
C HIS A 95 -14.69 42.78 20.86
N GLY A 96 -13.70 43.15 21.69
CA GLY A 96 -13.89 43.43 23.13
C GLY A 96 -13.35 42.39 24.12
N PRO A 97 -12.53 42.78 25.13
CA PRO A 97 -11.84 41.86 26.03
C PRO A 97 -12.66 41.55 27.28
N ALA A 98 -12.80 40.28 27.64
CA ALA A 98 -13.07 39.87 29.01
C ALA A 98 -12.71 38.39 29.22
N SER A 99 -11.90 38.16 30.25
CA SER A 99 -11.55 36.89 30.87
C SER A 99 -12.71 35.90 31.03
N SER A 100 -12.51 34.65 30.64
CA SER A 100 -12.98 33.47 31.39
C SER A 100 -12.38 32.17 30.82
N THR A 101 -11.61 31.50 31.68
CA THR A 101 -11.56 30.06 31.94
C THR A 101 -12.04 29.08 30.85
N PRO A 102 -11.28 28.02 30.51
CA PRO A 102 -11.73 27.01 29.56
C PRO A 102 -12.87 26.18 30.19
N PRO A 103 -13.94 25.84 29.46
CA PRO A 103 -14.88 24.84 29.91
C PRO A 103 -14.29 23.46 29.59
N SER A 104 -13.73 22.83 30.62
CA SER A 104 -13.64 21.39 30.72
C SER A 104 -15.05 20.84 30.97
N SER A 105 -15.69 20.24 29.95
CA SER A 105 -16.81 19.30 30.16
C SER A 105 -17.28 18.65 28.86
N ALA A 106 -17.13 17.31 28.79
CA ALA A 106 -17.96 16.31 28.09
C ALA A 106 -17.04 15.20 27.56
N LEU A 107 -16.45 14.32 28.38
CA LEU A 107 -17.09 13.20 29.08
C LEU A 107 -18.00 12.33 28.18
N TRP A 108 -17.49 11.11 27.91
CA TRP A 108 -18.19 9.86 27.56
C TRP A 108 -18.83 9.70 26.17
N ILE A 109 -18.01 9.30 25.19
CA ILE A 109 -18.44 8.37 24.12
C ILE A 109 -17.41 7.26 23.97
N GLY A 110 -17.73 6.09 24.53
CA GLY A 110 -17.50 4.84 23.82
C GLY A 110 -16.25 4.01 24.15
N SER A 111 -16.21 3.44 25.35
CA SER A 111 -15.27 2.37 25.77
C SER A 111 -15.41 1.03 25.03
N TYR A 112 -15.81 1.00 23.76
CA TYR A 112 -15.93 -0.23 22.95
C TYR A 112 -14.64 -0.61 22.19
N ARG A 113 -13.55 0.13 22.43
CA ARG A 113 -12.20 -0.25 21.99
C ARG A 113 -11.44 -1.08 23.03
N LEU A 114 -12.18 -1.80 23.89
CA LEU A 114 -11.64 -2.90 24.69
C LEU A 114 -11.31 -4.08 23.77
N ASP A 115 -10.22 -3.85 23.06
CA ASP A 115 -9.20 -4.77 22.64
C ASP A 115 -9.69 -6.10 22.04
N ARG A 116 -10.05 -6.03 20.76
CA ARG A 116 -10.25 -7.21 19.90
C ARG A 116 -9.07 -8.19 19.99
N GLU A 117 -7.85 -7.71 20.23
CA GLU A 117 -6.66 -8.56 20.31
C GLU A 117 -6.57 -9.26 21.69
N LEU A 118 -6.94 -8.59 22.78
CA LEU A 118 -7.11 -9.24 24.10
C LEU A 118 -8.22 -10.29 24.07
N LEU A 119 -9.37 -10.00 23.45
CA LEU A 119 -10.48 -10.96 23.35
C LEU A 119 -10.09 -12.19 22.52
N LYS A 120 -9.35 -12.01 21.43
CA LYS A 120 -8.78 -13.13 20.66
C LYS A 120 -7.80 -13.95 21.48
N THR A 121 -6.92 -13.29 22.23
CA THR A 121 -5.90 -13.95 23.06
C THR A 121 -6.56 -14.81 24.15
N LEU A 122 -7.59 -14.28 24.81
CA LEU A 122 -8.38 -15.02 25.79
C LEU A 122 -9.15 -16.18 25.15
N GLY A 123 -9.70 -15.99 23.94
CA GLY A 123 -10.43 -17.05 23.21
C GLY A 123 -9.54 -18.24 22.81
N VAL A 124 -8.33 -17.97 22.34
CA VAL A 124 -7.34 -19.03 22.03
C VAL A 124 -6.94 -19.78 23.30
N GLY A 125 -6.68 -19.06 24.40
CA GLY A 125 -6.33 -19.67 25.68
C GLY A 125 -7.41 -20.62 26.21
N LEU A 126 -8.69 -20.22 26.14
CA LEU A 126 -9.82 -21.04 26.57
C LEU A 126 -9.93 -22.34 25.75
N THR A 127 -9.70 -22.25 24.44
CA THR A 127 -9.81 -23.41 23.54
C THR A 127 -8.71 -24.43 23.83
N VAL A 128 -7.47 -23.98 24.03
CA VAL A 128 -6.35 -24.84 24.41
C VAL A 128 -6.58 -25.47 25.78
N ALA A 129 -7.05 -24.71 26.77
CA ALA A 129 -7.36 -25.24 28.10
C ALA A 129 -8.46 -26.32 28.05
N ALA A 130 -9.52 -26.10 27.26
CA ALA A 130 -10.58 -27.08 27.07
C ALA A 130 -10.08 -28.37 26.40
N ALA A 131 -9.21 -28.26 25.38
CA ALA A 131 -8.61 -29.42 24.72
C ALA A 131 -7.70 -30.23 25.67
N ILE A 132 -6.90 -29.55 26.49
CA ILE A 132 -6.06 -30.19 27.51
C ILE A 132 -6.94 -30.89 28.54
N LEU A 133 -8.01 -30.25 29.01
CA LEU A 133 -8.93 -30.85 29.98
C LEU A 133 -9.63 -32.09 29.41
N ALA A 134 -10.11 -32.03 28.16
CA ALA A 134 -10.72 -33.17 27.49
C ALA A 134 -9.74 -34.34 27.35
N PHE A 135 -8.50 -34.07 26.96
CA PHE A 135 -7.44 -35.08 26.88
C PHE A 135 -7.12 -35.71 28.24
N ILE A 136 -7.10 -34.92 29.32
CA ILE A 136 -6.89 -35.44 30.67
C ILE A 136 -8.07 -36.33 31.11
N ILE A 137 -9.31 -35.94 30.83
CA ILE A 137 -10.51 -36.73 31.17
C ILE A 137 -10.51 -38.06 30.42
N GLU A 138 -10.24 -38.04 29.10
CA GLU A 138 -10.14 -39.25 28.27
C GLU A 138 -9.02 -40.19 28.74
N LYS A 139 -7.98 -39.67 29.40
CA LYS A 139 -6.86 -40.47 29.87
C LYS A 139 -7.02 -40.94 31.33
N LEU A 140 -8.00 -40.39 32.06
CA LEU A 140 -8.33 -40.77 33.44
C LEU A 140 -9.51 -41.76 33.53
N TYR A 141 -10.38 -41.78 32.53
CA TYR A 141 -11.52 -42.71 32.40
C TYR A 141 -11.31 -43.65 31.23
#